data_AF-A0A2U1WUU7-F1
#
_entry.id   AF-A0A2U1WUU7-F1
#
_cell.length_a   1.000
_cell.length_b   1.000
_cell.length_c   1.000
_cell.angle_alpha   90.00
_cell.angle_beta   90.00
_cell.angle_gamma   90.00
#
_symmetry.space_group_name_H-M   'P 1'
#
loop_
_entity.id
_entity.type
_entity.pdbx_description
1 polymer ?
#
loop_
_entity_poly.entity_id
_entity_poly.type
_entity_poly.pdbx_seq_one_letter_code
_entity_poly.pdbx_strand_id
1 'polypeptide(L)' 'MRTRRFPSRQEAERYLTEQGFEFLGAPSRWRKTMAGHASYADVVVQSGTAVVVFTESSDGLPS' A
#
# COMPACT_ATOMS: atom_id res chain seq x y z
N MET A 1 11.44 -1.85 -2.31
CA MET A 1 10.28 -1.26 -3.03
C MET A 1 9.67 -2.33 -3.92
N ARG A 2 8.43 -2.74 -3.66
CA ARG A 2 7.73 -3.80 -4.40
C ARG A 2 6.48 -3.21 -5.05
N THR A 3 6.15 -3.61 -6.28
CA THR A 3 4.95 -3.12 -6.98
C THR A 3 4.06 -4.25 -7.44
N ARG A 4 2.74 -4.03 -7.48
CA ARG A 4 1.76 -5.01 -7.98
C ARG A 4 0.72 -4.32 -8.86
N ARG A 5 0.40 -4.90 -10.01
CA ARG A 5 -0.54 -4.34 -10.99
C ARG A 5 -1.92 -4.98 -10.85
N PHE A 6 -2.94 -4.17 -11.09
CA PHE A 6 -4.35 -4.53 -11.01
C PHE A 6 -5.10 -3.93 -12.21
N PRO A 7 -6.16 -4.61 -12.70
CA PRO A 7 -6.96 -4.12 -13.83
C PRO A 7 -7.78 -2.89 -13.48
N SER A 8 -8.02 -2.59 -12.19
CA SER A 8 -8.74 -1.39 -11.76
C SER A 8 -8.28 -0.92 -10.38
N ARG A 9 -8.57 0.34 -10.06
CA ARG A 9 -8.37 0.90 -8.72
C ARG A 9 -9.12 0.11 -7.66
N GLN A 10 -10.36 -0.29 -7.95
CA GLN A 10 -11.20 -1.04 -7.02
C GLN A 10 -10.57 -2.39 -6.64
N GLU A 11 -9.95 -3.09 -7.59
CA GLU A 11 -9.25 -4.35 -7.27
C GLU A 11 -7.99 -4.13 -6.43
N ALA A 12 -7.23 -3.07 -6.72
CA ALA A 12 -6.07 -2.69 -5.92
C ALA A 12 -6.46 -2.37 -4.45
N GLU A 13 -7.54 -1.61 -4.25
CA GLU A 13 -8.05 -1.24 -2.93
C GLU A 13 -8.66 -2.45 -2.19
N ARG A 14 -9.37 -3.33 -2.91
CA ARG A 14 -9.88 -4.59 -2.34
C ARG A 14 -8.72 -5.46 -1.86
N TYR A 15 -7.68 -5.63 -2.67
CA TYR A 15 -6.48 -6.38 -2.29
C TYR A 15 -5.83 -5.80 -1.03
N LEU A 16 -5.69 -4.48 -0.93
CA LEU A 16 -5.09 -3.83 0.25
C LEU A 16 -5.93 -4.06 1.51
N THR A 17 -7.25 -3.95 1.39
CA THR A 17 -8.20 -4.26 2.47
C THR A 17 -8.07 -5.71 2.93
N GLU A 18 -8.04 -6.67 2.00
CA GLU A 18 -7.86 -8.11 2.30
C GLU A 18 -6.51 -8.42 2.94
N GLN A 19 -5.47 -7.64 2.61
CA GLN A 19 -4.16 -7.75 3.26
C GLN A 19 -4.10 -7.09 4.64
N GLY A 20 -5.17 -6.43 5.09
CA GLY A 20 -5.22 -5.74 6.38
C GLY A 20 -4.54 -4.37 6.36
N PHE A 21 -4.43 -3.72 5.20
CA PHE A 21 -4.05 -2.33 5.13
C PHE A 21 -5.27 -1.45 5.42
N GLU A 22 -5.02 -0.35 6.13
CA GLU A 22 -5.98 0.70 6.44
C GLU A 22 -5.74 1.91 5.55
N PHE A 23 -6.81 2.51 5.02
CA PHE A 23 -6.73 3.71 4.20
C PHE A 23 -6.45 4.94 5.08
N LEU A 24 -5.40 5.70 4.76
CA LEU A 24 -4.98 6.87 5.53
C LEU A 24 -5.49 8.20 4.95
N GLY A 25 -6.03 8.19 3.72
CA GLY A 25 -6.42 9.42 3.02
C GLY A 25 -5.25 10.08 2.28
N ALA A 26 -5.54 10.43 1.01
CA ALA A 26 -4.78 11.28 0.09
C ALA A 26 -3.31 10.95 -0.28
N PRO A 27 -2.99 10.83 -1.60
CA PRO A 27 -3.92 10.67 -2.72
C PRO A 27 -4.54 9.25 -2.76
N SER A 28 -3.80 8.24 -2.30
CA SER A 28 -4.24 6.83 -2.22
C SER A 28 -3.38 6.05 -1.23
N ARG A 29 -3.07 6.62 -0.07
CA ARG A 29 -2.10 6.05 0.87
C ARG A 29 -2.77 5.08 1.84
N TRP A 30 -2.11 3.95 2.04
CA TRP A 30 -2.54 2.84 2.89
C TRP A 30 -1.42 2.47 3.85
N ARG A 31 -1.78 1.98 5.03
CA ARG A 31 -0.81 1.54 6.05
C ARG A 31 -1.26 0.23 6.68
N LYS A 32 -0.31 -0.65 6.95
CA LYS A 32 -0.50 -1.84 7.76
C LYS A 32 0.53 -1.85 8.88
N THR A 33 0.07 -2.01 10.12
CA THR A 33 0.94 -2.10 11.30
C THR A 33 1.07 -3.57 11.70
N MET A 34 2.30 -4.07 11.83
CA MET A 34 2.60 -5.44 12.25
C MET A 34 3.78 -5.45 13.23
N ALA A 35 3.56 -5.89 14.47
CA ALA A 35 4.61 -6.22 15.45
C ALA A 35 5.84 -5.27 15.46
N GLY A 36 5.62 -3.96 15.61
CA GLY A 36 6.71 -2.97 15.66
C GLY A 36 7.16 -2.41 14.31
N HIS A 37 6.52 -2.82 13.20
CA HIS A 37 6.79 -2.33 11.86
C HIS A 37 5.55 -1.73 11.22
N ALA A 38 5.75 -0.67 10.42
CA ALA A 38 4.72 -0.08 9.57
C ALA A 38 5.07 -0.31 8.10
N SER A 39 4.17 -0.97 7.38
CA SER A 39 4.22 -1.06 5.93
C SER A 39 3.27 -0.04 5.34
N TYR A 40 3.72 0.69 4.31
CA TYR A 40 2.89 1.62 3.56
C TYR A 40 2.66 1.10 2.15
N ALA A 41 1.51 1.47 1.58
CA ALA A 41 1.22 1.22 0.19
C ALA A 41 0.52 2.42 -0.45
N ASP A 42 0.83 2.71 -1.71
CA ASP A 42 0.20 3.77 -2.48
C ASP A 42 -0.43 3.18 -3.75
N VAL A 43 -1.66 3.60 -4.07
CA VAL A 43 -2.33 3.19 -5.31
C VAL A 43 -2.22 4.27 -6.37
N VAL A 44 -1.53 3.97 -7.47
CA VAL A 44 -1.36 4.85 -8.62
C VAL A 44 -2.17 4.31 -9.80
N VAL A 45 -3.00 5.14 -10.43
CA VAL A 45 -3.79 4.76 -11.61
C VAL A 45 -3.14 5.34 -12.86
N GLN A 46 -2.85 4.49 -13.84
CA GLN A 46 -2.28 4.89 -15.14
C GLN A 46 -2.99 4.14 -16.27
N SER A 47 -3.49 4.89 -17.26
CA SER A 47 -4.06 4.35 -18.50
C SER A 47 -5.08 3.22 -18.28
N GLY A 48 -5.97 3.37 -17.29
CA GLY A 48 -7.00 2.39 -16.96
C GLY A 48 -6.56 1.22 -16.06
N THR A 49 -5.27 1.10 -15.77
CA THR A 49 -4.71 0.11 -14.84
C THR A 49 -4.30 0.75 -13.51
N ALA A 50 -4.36 -0.01 -12.42
CA ALA A 50 -3.89 0.43 -11.11
C ALA A 50 -2.61 -0.30 -10.71
N VAL A 51 -1.71 0.42 -10.04
CA VAL A 51 -0.45 -0.10 -9.53
C VAL A 51 -0.38 0.22 -8.05
N VAL A 52 -0.22 -0.81 -7.23
CA VAL A 52 0.08 -0.67 -5.81
C VAL A 52 1.59 -0.64 -5.64
N VAL A 53 2.11 0.37 -4.96
CA VAL A 53 3.51 0.56 -4.63
C VAL A 53 3.69 0.35 -3.14
N PHE A 54 4.41 -0.70 -2.73
CA PHE A 54 4.71 -0.99 -1.33
C PHE A 54 6.03 -0.35 -0.91
N THR A 55 5.95 0.39 0.19
CA THR A 55 7.07 1.04 0.85
C THR A 55 7.17 0.48 2.25
N GLU A 56 8.18 -0.34 2.50
CA GLU A 56 8.50 -0.84 3.83
C GLU A 56 9.31 0.23 4.55
N SER A 57 8.76 0.79 5.63
CA SER A 57 9.57 1.56 6.57
C SER A 57 10.08 0.59 7.62
N SER A 58 11.33 0.14 7.47
CA SER A 58 12.07 -0.31 8.64
C SER A 58 12.16 0.91 9.55
N ASP A 59 11.41 0.91 10.65
CA ASP A 59 11.67 1.81 11.75
C ASP A 59 13.08 1.46 12.22
N GLY A 60 14.07 2.20 11.69
CA GLY A 60 15.43 2.13 12.15
C GLY A 60 15.41 2.68 13.56
N LEU A 61 15.09 1.84 14.54
CA LEU A 61 15.48 2.10 15.91
C LEU A 61 17.01 1.98 15.92
N PRO A 62 17.77 3.08 16.07
CA PRO A 62 19.18 2.96 16.38
C PRO A 62 19.29 2.17 17.68
N SER A 63 20.09 1.10 17.63
CA SER A 63 20.48 0.30 18.79
C SER A 63 21.29 1.12 19.79
#